data_AF-A0A7S0BX02-F1
#
_entry.id   AF-A0A7S0BX02-F1
#
_cell.length_a   1.000
_cell.length_b   1.000
_cell.length_c   1.000
_cell.angle_alpha   90.00
_cell.angle_beta   90.00
_cell.angle_gamma   90.00
#
_symmetry.space_group_name_H-M   'P 1'
#
loop_
_entity.id
_entity.type
_entity.pdbx_description
1 polymer ?
#
loop_
_entity_poly.entity_id
_entity_poly.type
_entity_poly.pdbx_seq_one_letter_code
_entity_poly.pdbx_strand_id
1 'polypeptide(L)'
;PAKTALLCGHALHNDFEVLKIRRHPEWLTRDTATYHPLMRPCTDKYRPHKLRHLVKWELGLKIQDSENGTLGHDSTEDAVAATRLYLNCRGDWEKGLGYPLRELGGVDDDDEDEDEPNESEIRSETDSSSRAASGNHDERWGPLALHLDG
;
A
#
# COMPACT_ATOMS: atom_id res chain seq x y z
N PRO A 1 -22.06 14.80 15.35
CA PRO A 1 -21.46 15.30 14.09
C PRO A 1 -21.40 14.13 13.10
N ALA A 2 -21.76 14.33 11.83
CA ALA A 2 -21.52 13.31 10.81
C ALA A 2 -20.01 13.13 10.67
N LYS A 3 -19.51 11.89 10.74
CA LYS A 3 -18.10 11.61 10.46
C LYS A 3 -17.86 11.85 8.97
N THR A 4 -16.95 12.74 8.66
CA THR A 4 -16.50 13.00 7.30
C THR A 4 -15.39 12.00 6.99
N ALA A 5 -15.72 10.93 6.27
CA ALA A 5 -14.78 9.86 5.97
C ALA A 5 -14.43 9.84 4.48
N LEU A 6 -13.17 9.50 4.20
CA LEU A 6 -12.73 9.13 2.87
C LEU A 6 -13.40 7.82 2.46
N LEU A 7 -14.03 7.80 1.28
CA LEU A 7 -14.63 6.59 0.74
C LEU A 7 -13.86 6.13 -0.49
N CYS A 8 -13.29 4.93 -0.39
CA CYS A 8 -12.58 4.26 -1.47
C CYS A 8 -13.37 3.04 -1.94
N GLY A 9 -13.36 2.77 -3.25
CA GLY A 9 -14.04 1.60 -3.79
C GLY A 9 -13.88 1.45 -5.30
N HIS A 10 -14.72 0.61 -5.90
CA HIS A 10 -14.71 0.34 -7.33
C HIS A 10 -16.14 0.37 -7.88
N ALA A 11 -16.42 1.33 -8.77
CA ALA A 11 -17.75 1.55 -9.34
C ALA A 11 -18.80 1.86 -8.26
N LEU A 12 -18.47 2.81 -7.36
CA LEU A 12 -19.22 3.17 -6.15
C LEU A 12 -20.65 3.66 -6.43
N HIS A 13 -20.96 4.05 -7.67
CA HIS A 13 -22.32 4.41 -8.07
C HIS A 13 -23.33 3.30 -7.80
N ASN A 14 -22.93 2.04 -7.99
CA ASN A 14 -23.79 0.88 -7.74
C ASN A 14 -24.12 0.78 -6.24
N ASP A 15 -23.09 0.89 -5.39
CA ASP A 15 -23.24 0.84 -3.94
C ASP A 15 -24.11 2.00 -3.42
N PHE A 16 -23.90 3.22 -3.93
CA PHE A 16 -24.70 4.38 -3.55
C PHE A 16 -26.18 4.21 -3.90
N GLU A 17 -26.48 3.64 -5.06
CA GLU A 17 -27.86 3.38 -5.48
C GLU A 17 -28.55 2.38 -4.55
N VAL A 18 -27.89 1.25 -4.26
CA VAL A 18 -28.41 0.21 -3.37
C VAL A 18 -28.57 0.71 -1.94
N LEU A 19 -27.57 1.43 -1.42
CA LEU A 19 -27.55 1.98 -0.06
C LEU A 19 -28.38 3.26 0.07
N LYS A 20 -28.95 3.77 -1.03
CA LYS A 20 -29.75 5.01 -1.09
C LYS A 20 -28.99 6.22 -0.55
N ILE A 21 -27.67 6.25 -0.76
CA ILE A 21 -26.80 7.37 -0.39
C ILE A 21 -26.97 8.44 -1.46
N ARG A 22 -27.61 9.55 -1.10
CA ARG A 22 -27.94 10.62 -2.06
C ARG A 22 -26.81 11.62 -2.28
N ARG A 23 -25.94 11.80 -1.29
CA ARG A 23 -24.88 12.83 -1.29
C ARG A 23 -23.67 12.31 -0.55
N HIS A 24 -22.61 11.99 -1.29
CA HIS A 24 -21.27 11.87 -0.77
C HIS A 24 -20.38 12.79 -1.62
N PRO A 25 -19.60 13.70 -1.02
CA PRO A 25 -18.81 14.65 -1.79
C PRO A 25 -17.75 13.95 -2.64
N GLU A 26 -17.62 14.39 -3.89
CA GLU A 26 -16.63 13.85 -4.84
C GLU A 26 -15.20 14.02 -4.31
N TRP A 27 -14.93 15.12 -3.60
CA TRP A 27 -13.61 15.37 -2.99
C TRP A 27 -13.28 14.47 -1.79
N LEU A 28 -14.20 13.60 -1.36
CA LEU A 28 -13.97 12.51 -0.40
C LEU A 28 -14.22 11.12 -1.03
N THR A 29 -14.31 11.05 -2.36
CA THR A 29 -14.58 9.81 -3.09
C THR A 29 -13.35 9.43 -3.91
N ARG A 30 -12.84 8.21 -3.72
CA ARG A 30 -11.77 7.62 -4.51
C ARG A 30 -12.30 6.37 -5.19
N ASP A 31 -12.94 6.56 -6.34
CA ASP A 31 -13.46 5.46 -7.16
C ASP A 31 -12.41 4.98 -8.17
N THR A 32 -11.86 3.80 -7.92
CA THR A 32 -10.82 3.17 -8.75
C THR A 32 -11.30 2.83 -10.17
N ALA A 33 -12.61 2.76 -10.41
CA ALA A 33 -13.16 2.54 -11.74
C ALA A 33 -13.08 3.79 -12.64
N THR A 34 -13.10 4.99 -12.04
CA THR A 34 -13.09 6.27 -12.77
C THR A 34 -11.74 6.98 -12.75
N TYR A 35 -10.76 6.43 -12.04
CA TYR A 35 -9.41 6.99 -12.00
C TYR A 35 -8.71 6.79 -13.34
N HIS A 36 -8.46 7.89 -14.05
CA HIS A 36 -8.04 7.89 -15.45
C HIS A 36 -6.80 7.02 -15.76
N PRO A 37 -5.75 6.98 -14.91
CA PRO A 37 -4.60 6.07 -15.12
C PRO A 37 -4.94 4.57 -15.06
N LEU A 38 -6.02 4.19 -14.36
CA LEU A 38 -6.50 2.80 -14.28
C LEU A 38 -7.59 2.47 -15.30
N MET A 39 -7.88 3.38 -16.24
CA MET A 39 -8.87 3.15 -17.29
C MET A 39 -8.21 2.75 -18.60
N ARG A 40 -8.89 1.93 -19.41
CA ARG A 40 -8.42 1.67 -20.79
C ARG A 40 -8.93 2.73 -21.76
N PRO A 41 -8.09 3.12 -22.74
CA PRO A 41 -8.58 3.82 -23.91
C PRO A 41 -9.48 2.88 -24.74
N CYS A 42 -10.61 3.39 -25.21
CA CYS A 42 -11.41 2.81 -26.28
C CYS A 42 -11.61 3.89 -27.36
N THR A 43 -12.07 3.48 -28.55
CA THR A 43 -12.14 4.31 -29.77
C THR A 43 -12.62 5.74 -29.54
N ASP A 44 -13.65 5.92 -28.71
CA ASP A 44 -14.28 7.23 -28.50
C ASP A 44 -14.24 7.71 -27.04
N LYS A 45 -13.75 6.90 -26.09
CA LYS A 45 -13.79 7.21 -24.64
C LYS A 45 -13.00 6.25 -23.77
N TYR A 46 -12.72 6.66 -22.54
CA TYR A 46 -12.16 5.79 -21.52
C TYR A 46 -13.21 4.87 -20.90
N ARG A 47 -12.80 3.64 -20.57
CA ARG A 47 -13.65 2.64 -19.92
C ARG A 47 -12.99 2.02 -18.69
N PRO A 48 -13.76 1.79 -17.61
CA PRO A 48 -13.25 1.12 -16.41
C PRO A 48 -12.85 -0.31 -16.72
N HIS A 49 -11.69 -0.75 -16.22
CA HIS A 49 -11.37 -2.18 -16.14
C HIS A 49 -12.18 -2.86 -15.03
N LYS A 50 -12.34 -4.18 -15.11
CA LYS A 50 -12.89 -4.96 -14.00
C LYS A 50 -11.89 -4.96 -12.84
N LEU A 51 -12.37 -4.84 -11.61
CA LEU A 51 -11.54 -4.86 -10.40
C LEU A 51 -10.53 -6.01 -10.40
N ARG A 52 -10.98 -7.26 -10.63
CA ARG A 52 -10.11 -8.44 -10.68
C ARG A 52 -8.93 -8.34 -11.65
N HIS A 53 -9.08 -7.59 -12.76
CA HIS A 53 -8.00 -7.42 -13.73
C HIS A 53 -6.99 -6.39 -13.22
N LEU A 54 -7.47 -5.25 -12.69
CA LEU A 54 -6.60 -4.24 -12.10
C LEU A 54 -5.80 -4.80 -10.92
N VAL A 55 -6.47 -5.50 -10.02
CA VAL A 55 -5.84 -6.14 -8.85
C VAL A 55 -4.78 -7.15 -9.28
N LYS A 56 -5.02 -7.90 -10.35
CA LYS A 56 -4.04 -8.83 -10.91
C LYS A 56 -2.85 -8.12 -11.54
N TRP A 57 -3.06 -7.02 -12.26
CA TRP A 57 -1.99 -6.32 -12.97
C TRP A 57 -1.15 -5.45 -12.05
N GLU A 58 -1.79 -4.68 -11.18
CA GLU A 58 -1.14 -3.70 -10.31
C GLU A 58 -0.57 -4.35 -9.04
N LEU A 59 -1.26 -5.36 -8.48
CA LEU A 59 -0.91 -5.94 -7.18
C LEU A 59 -0.46 -7.41 -7.29
N GLY A 60 -0.58 -8.04 -8.45
CA GLY A 60 -0.30 -9.48 -8.60
C GLY A 60 -1.26 -10.40 -7.85
N LEU A 61 -2.38 -9.88 -7.35
CA LEU A 61 -3.34 -10.64 -6.55
C LEU A 61 -4.47 -11.21 -7.43
N LYS A 62 -4.98 -12.38 -7.06
CA LYS A 62 -6.17 -12.98 -7.67
C LYS A 62 -7.33 -12.85 -6.67
N ILE A 63 -8.43 -12.27 -7.14
CA ILE A 63 -9.69 -12.14 -6.40
C ILE A 63 -10.83 -12.69 -7.26
N GLN A 64 -11.95 -13.06 -6.64
CA GLN A 64 -13.13 -13.56 -7.36
C GLN A 64 -12.83 -14.79 -8.25
N ASP A 65 -11.80 -15.58 -7.92
CA ASP A 65 -11.40 -16.73 -8.74
C ASP A 65 -12.30 -17.93 -8.46
N SER A 66 -12.96 -18.46 -9.50
CA SER A 66 -13.88 -19.59 -9.36
C SER A 66 -13.18 -20.92 -9.06
N GLU A 67 -11.85 -20.97 -9.18
CA GLU A 67 -11.03 -22.16 -8.92
C GLU A 67 -11.13 -22.63 -7.46
N ASN A 68 -11.44 -21.74 -6.51
CA ASN A 68 -11.50 -22.08 -5.09
C ASN A 68 -12.86 -22.67 -4.66
N GLY A 69 -13.77 -22.97 -5.59
CA GLY A 69 -15.03 -23.64 -5.31
C GLY A 69 -16.16 -22.75 -4.77
N THR A 70 -15.90 -21.46 -4.53
CA THR A 70 -16.92 -20.49 -4.11
C THR A 70 -17.54 -19.81 -5.33
N LEU A 71 -18.83 -20.09 -5.58
CA LEU A 71 -19.62 -19.57 -6.70
C LEU A 71 -20.07 -18.09 -6.50
N GLY A 72 -19.24 -17.24 -5.92
CA GLY A 72 -19.62 -15.87 -5.61
C GLY A 72 -18.45 -14.96 -5.28
N HIS A 73 -18.66 -13.66 -5.46
CA HIS A 73 -17.71 -12.63 -5.03
C HIS A 73 -17.98 -12.31 -3.56
N ASP A 74 -16.93 -12.09 -2.78
CA ASP A 74 -17.05 -11.57 -1.42
C ASP A 74 -16.90 -10.04 -1.45
N SER A 75 -17.94 -9.32 -1.00
CA SER A 75 -17.92 -7.87 -0.91
C SER A 75 -16.79 -7.36 -0.02
N THR A 76 -16.39 -8.13 0.99
CA THR A 76 -15.26 -7.77 1.86
C THR A 76 -13.94 -7.86 1.10
N GLU A 77 -13.70 -8.96 0.37
CA GLU A 77 -12.54 -9.11 -0.52
C GLU A 77 -12.48 -7.96 -1.54
N ASP A 78 -13.60 -7.62 -2.17
CA ASP A 78 -13.67 -6.56 -3.16
C ASP A 78 -13.36 -5.18 -2.56
N ALA A 79 -13.90 -4.85 -1.38
CA ALA A 79 -13.63 -3.60 -0.68
C ALA A 79 -12.16 -3.47 -0.28
N VAL A 80 -11.56 -4.55 0.22
CA VAL A 80 -10.13 -4.59 0.57
C VAL A 80 -9.27 -4.44 -0.68
N ALA A 81 -9.60 -5.14 -1.76
CA ALA A 81 -8.83 -5.09 -3.00
C ALA A 81 -8.89 -3.71 -3.67
N ALA A 82 -10.07 -3.07 -3.70
CA ALA A 82 -10.21 -1.70 -4.20
C ALA A 82 -9.43 -0.69 -3.33
N THR A 83 -9.45 -0.87 -2.00
CA THR A 83 -8.67 -0.02 -1.08
C THR A 83 -7.16 -0.17 -1.32
N ARG A 84 -6.68 -1.41 -1.50
CA ARG A 84 -5.26 -1.66 -1.83
C ARG A 84 -4.85 -1.04 -3.16
N LEU A 85 -5.71 -1.10 -4.18
CA LEU A 85 -5.47 -0.41 -5.45
C LEU A 85 -5.33 1.09 -5.27
N TYR A 86 -6.24 1.72 -4.51
CA TYR A 86 -6.12 3.14 -4.18
C TYR A 86 -4.79 3.44 -3.48
N LEU A 87 -4.43 2.66 -2.45
CA LEU A 87 -3.17 2.86 -1.73
C LEU A 87 -1.94 2.75 -2.64
N ASN A 88 -1.94 1.81 -3.59
CA ASN A 88 -0.86 1.62 -4.56
C ASN A 88 -0.63 2.86 -5.45
N CYS A 89 -1.69 3.59 -5.81
CA CYS A 89 -1.61 4.79 -6.63
C CYS A 89 -1.88 6.09 -5.87
N ARG A 90 -1.94 6.05 -4.52
CA ARG A 90 -2.31 7.18 -3.66
C ARG A 90 -1.45 8.41 -3.90
N GLY A 91 -0.14 8.21 -4.07
CA GLY A 91 0.80 9.31 -4.27
C GLY A 91 0.45 10.15 -5.50
N ASP A 92 0.28 9.52 -6.65
CA ASP A 92 -0.02 10.23 -7.90
C ASP A 92 -1.48 10.67 -7.97
N TRP A 93 -2.39 9.91 -7.35
CA TRP A 93 -3.80 10.29 -7.24
C TRP A 93 -3.97 11.59 -6.46
N GLU A 94 -3.48 11.64 -5.22
CA GLU A 94 -3.70 12.79 -4.34
C GLU A 94 -2.95 14.04 -4.85
N LYS A 95 -1.78 13.88 -5.48
CA LYS A 95 -1.09 14.98 -6.20
C LYS A 95 -1.94 15.58 -7.32
N GLY A 96 -2.71 14.74 -8.03
CA GLY A 96 -3.58 15.16 -9.14
C GLY A 96 -4.87 15.88 -8.72
N LEU A 97 -5.27 15.78 -7.44
CA LEU A 97 -6.53 16.37 -6.95
C LEU A 97 -6.44 17.87 -6.69
N GLY A 98 -5.24 18.42 -6.46
CA GLY A 98 -5.04 19.86 -6.26
C GLY A 98 -5.57 20.41 -4.93
N TYR A 99 -6.03 19.54 -4.02
CA TYR A 99 -6.36 19.87 -2.63
C TYR A 99 -5.72 18.83 -1.69
N PRO A 100 -5.00 19.25 -0.64
CA PRO A 100 -4.41 18.31 0.30
C PRO A 100 -5.49 17.67 1.18
N LEU A 101 -5.51 16.34 1.25
CA LEU A 101 -6.42 15.58 2.13
C LEU A 101 -6.29 16.01 3.61
N ARG A 102 -5.09 16.47 4.02
CA ARG A 102 -4.81 17.01 5.37
C ARG A 102 -5.70 18.19 5.76
N GLU A 103 -6.21 18.97 4.81
CA GLU A 103 -7.07 20.12 5.09
C GLU A 103 -8.55 19.74 5.31
N LEU A 104 -8.93 18.48 5.09
CA LEU A 104 -10.33 18.02 5.22
C LEU A 104 -10.67 17.43 6.61
N GLY A 105 -9.71 17.44 7.54
CA GLY A 105 -9.91 17.11 8.96
C GLY A 105 -9.88 15.62 9.29
N GLY A 106 -8.71 15.14 9.74
CA GLY A 106 -8.58 14.07 10.73
C GLY A 106 -8.28 12.65 10.23
N VAL A 107 -7.01 12.35 9.99
CA VAL A 107 -6.28 11.25 10.64
C VAL A 107 -4.87 11.76 10.83
N ASP A 108 -4.45 11.92 12.08
CA ASP A 108 -3.06 12.17 12.42
C ASP A 108 -2.28 10.91 12.00
N ASP A 109 -1.53 11.00 10.90
CA ASP A 109 -0.44 10.08 10.60
C ASP A 109 0.69 10.37 11.62
N ASP A 110 0.44 10.10 12.90
CA ASP A 110 1.45 9.95 13.95
C ASP A 110 2.02 8.53 13.81
N ASP A 111 2.92 8.31 12.85
CA ASP A 111 3.79 7.13 12.79
C ASP A 111 4.88 7.35 11.72
N GLU A 112 5.75 8.34 11.94
CA GLU A 112 7.15 8.30 11.48
C GLU A 112 8.02 8.83 12.63
N ASP A 113 8.08 8.06 13.73
CA ASP A 113 9.22 8.08 14.66
C ASP A 113 10.44 7.49 13.92
N GLU A 114 11.15 8.32 13.16
CA GLU A 114 12.57 8.09 12.90
C GLU A 114 13.38 9.12 13.67
N ASP A 115 13.54 8.86 14.97
CA ASP A 115 14.64 9.39 15.76
C ASP A 115 15.96 8.88 15.13
N GLU A 116 16.48 9.60 14.15
CA GLU A 116 17.87 9.49 13.71
C GLU A 116 18.77 9.94 14.88
N PRO A 117 19.54 9.04 15.53
CA PRO A 117 20.42 9.44 16.61
C PRO A 117 21.58 10.25 16.04
N ASN A 118 21.62 11.52 16.41
CA ASN A 118 22.75 12.41 16.24
C ASN A 118 24.06 11.78 16.77
N GLU A 119 24.93 11.30 15.88
CA GLU A 119 26.25 10.73 16.19
C GLU A 119 27.30 11.76 16.69
N SER A 120 26.91 12.94 17.18
CA SER A 120 27.88 13.95 17.64
C SER A 120 28.15 13.97 19.15
N GLU A 121 27.55 13.09 19.97
CA GLU A 121 27.59 13.21 21.44
C GLU A 121 28.27 12.06 22.20
N ILE A 122 29.32 11.45 21.63
CA ILE A 122 30.26 10.66 22.44
C ILE A 122 31.68 11.18 22.21
N ARG A 123 31.99 12.30 22.87
CA ARG A 123 33.37 12.70 23.12
C ARG A 123 33.76 12.33 24.55
N SER A 124 34.82 11.51 24.61
CA SER A 124 35.92 11.52 25.57
C SER A 124 35.61 11.41 27.06
N GLU A 125 36.03 10.30 27.68
CA GLU A 125 36.90 10.36 28.86
C GLU A 125 37.65 9.04 29.08
N THR A 126 38.80 9.18 29.74
CA THR A 126 39.98 8.34 29.62
C THR A 126 40.26 7.47 30.86
N ASP A 127 41.00 6.40 30.61
CA ASP A 127 42.12 5.86 31.41
C ASP A 127 41.90 4.77 32.49
N SER A 128 42.79 3.79 32.35
CA SER A 128 43.42 2.93 33.36
C SER A 128 42.80 1.61 33.86
N SER A 129 43.56 0.56 33.50
CA SER A 129 43.95 -0.62 34.31
C SER A 129 43.00 -1.82 34.41
N SER A 130 43.28 -2.87 33.62
CA SER A 130 44.24 -3.95 33.97
C SER A 130 43.84 -5.37 33.51
N ARG A 131 44.83 -6.06 32.93
CA ARG A 131 45.13 -7.52 32.95
C ARG A 131 44.19 -8.54 32.27
N ALA A 132 44.74 -9.07 31.16
CA ALA A 132 44.96 -10.49 30.81
C ALA A 132 43.77 -11.47 30.78
N ALA A 133 43.51 -12.07 29.61
CA ALA A 133 43.99 -13.42 29.25
C ALA A 133 43.29 -13.96 27.97
N SER A 134 44.11 -14.49 27.06
CA SER A 134 43.95 -15.65 26.17
C SER A 134 42.59 -16.02 25.57
N GLY A 135 42.57 -16.25 24.26
CA GLY A 135 41.67 -17.24 23.65
C GLY A 135 41.46 -17.10 22.15
N ASN A 136 42.13 -17.94 21.36
CA ASN A 136 41.92 -18.19 19.93
C ASN A 136 40.46 -18.49 19.57
N HIS A 137 39.98 -17.99 18.42
CA HIS A 137 39.41 -18.86 17.39
C HIS A 137 39.35 -18.14 16.03
N ASP A 138 40.03 -18.74 15.08
CA ASP A 138 40.05 -18.46 13.66
C ASP A 138 38.87 -19.15 12.97
N GLU A 139 37.98 -18.43 12.29
CA GLU A 139 37.09 -19.06 11.30
C GLU A 139 37.05 -18.24 10.01
N ARG A 140 38.11 -18.51 9.23
CA ARG A 140 38.29 -18.14 7.84
C ARG A 140 37.31 -18.97 6.99
N TRP A 141 36.26 -18.36 6.48
CA TRP A 141 35.41 -18.97 5.45
C TRP A 141 36.17 -19.04 4.12
N GLY A 142 36.69 -20.23 3.82
CA GLY A 142 37.21 -20.62 2.50
C GLY A 142 36.21 -21.48 1.72
N PRO A 143 36.42 -21.64 0.39
CA PRO A 143 35.41 -22.12 -0.56
C PRO A 143 35.43 -23.66 -0.74
N LEU A 144 34.27 -24.25 -1.03
CA LEU A 144 34.14 -25.60 -1.62
C LEU A 144 33.24 -25.46 -2.86
N ALA A 145 33.80 -25.53 -4.07
CA ALA A 145 34.19 -26.74 -4.79
C ALA A 145 32.99 -27.52 -5.36
N LEU A 146 32.78 -27.31 -6.66
CA LEU A 146 32.41 -28.26 -7.72
C LEU A 146 31.80 -29.61 -7.31
N HIS A 147 30.62 -29.90 -7.85
CA HIS A 147 30.25 -31.25 -8.27
C HIS A 147 29.52 -31.20 -9.62
N LEU A 148 30.18 -31.77 -10.63
CA LEU A 148 29.54 -32.34 -11.81
C LEU A 148 28.85 -33.64 -11.40
N ASP A 149 27.67 -33.91 -11.96
CA ASP A 149 27.41 -35.14 -12.73
C ASP A 149 25.95 -35.15 -13.22
N GLY A 150 25.78 -35.58 -14.49
CA GLY A 150 24.49 -35.80 -15.14
C GLY A 150 24.50 -35.48 -16.63
#